data_AF-A0A166J1B2-F1
#
_entry.id   AF-A0A166J1B2-F1
#
_cell.length_a   1.000
_cell.length_b   1.000
_cell.length_c   1.000
_cell.angle_alpha   90.00
_cell.angle_beta   90.00
_cell.angle_gamma   90.00
#
_symmetry.space_group_name_H-M   'P 1'
#
loop_
_entity.id
_entity.type
_entity.pdbx_description
1 polymer ?
#
loop_
_entity_poly.entity_id
_entity_poly.type
_entity_poly.pdbx_seq_one_letter_code
_entity_poly.pdbx_strand_id
1 'polypeptide(L)'
;MWEIEGGRREVPIIDHESYLLVGIADLITDEEVIEVKNIKNWKHAVGQVFAYWYYFSEYPNSVNKQLIPRIHLFGGNGFDDYKIQPCESLMKTVFYPHTDAIRVTYAEDDDFFIEDDE
;
A
#
# COMPACT_ATOMS: atom_id res chain seq x y z
N MET A 1 21.59 -8.93 -9.00
CA MET A 1 20.55 -8.64 -8.00
C MET A 1 19.31 -8.41 -8.82
N TRP A 2 18.33 -9.31 -8.74
CA TRP A 2 17.31 -9.52 -9.77
C TRP A 2 16.31 -8.36 -9.82
N GLU A 3 16.40 -7.52 -10.86
CA GLU A 3 15.40 -6.52 -11.23
C GLU A 3 14.20 -7.27 -11.83
N ILE A 4 13.19 -7.56 -11.00
CA ILE A 4 11.90 -8.02 -11.49
C ILE A 4 11.11 -6.76 -11.83
N GLU A 5 10.90 -6.49 -13.12
CA GLU A 5 10.01 -5.42 -13.58
C GLU A 5 8.65 -5.54 -12.86
N GLY A 6 8.21 -4.45 -12.22
CA GLY A 6 6.87 -4.36 -11.61
C GLY A 6 6.77 -4.72 -10.12
N GLY A 7 7.86 -5.11 -9.44
CA GLY A 7 7.87 -5.39 -7.99
C GLY A 7 7.45 -6.80 -7.60
N ARG A 8 7.39 -7.07 -6.29
CA ARG A 8 7.06 -8.38 -5.69
C ARG A 8 5.65 -8.37 -5.12
N ARG A 9 4.85 -9.36 -5.48
CA ARG A 9 3.49 -9.55 -4.98
C ARG A 9 3.46 -10.46 -3.76
N GLU A 10 2.44 -10.29 -2.92
CA GLU A 10 2.17 -11.15 -1.76
C GLU A 10 3.41 -11.36 -0.88
N VAL A 11 4.03 -10.27 -0.45
CA VAL A 11 5.31 -10.29 0.25
C VAL A 11 5.09 -10.52 1.75
N PRO A 12 5.60 -11.62 2.35
CA PRO A 12 5.53 -11.80 3.79
C PRO A 12 6.35 -10.71 4.50
N ILE A 13 5.72 -10.01 5.43
CA ILE A 13 6.36 -9.04 6.31
C ILE A 13 6.60 -9.73 7.65
N ILE A 14 7.85 -9.75 8.07
CA ILE A 14 8.31 -10.39 9.30
C ILE A 14 8.83 -9.32 10.25
N ASP A 15 8.51 -9.47 11.54
CA ASP A 15 9.21 -8.75 12.59
C ASP A 15 10.55 -9.44 12.85
N HIS A 16 11.65 -8.71 12.66
CA HIS A 16 13.01 -9.27 12.77
C HIS A 16 13.46 -9.54 14.19
N GLU A 17 12.82 -8.92 15.19
CA GLU A 17 13.14 -9.19 16.60
C GLU A 17 12.46 -10.47 17.08
N SER A 18 11.17 -10.64 16.77
CA SER A 18 10.38 -11.78 17.23
C SER A 18 10.30 -12.96 16.25
N TYR A 19 10.74 -12.76 15.00
CA TYR A 19 10.60 -13.70 13.88
C TYR A 19 9.13 -14.10 13.60
N LEU A 20 8.17 -13.26 13.98
CA LEU A 20 6.74 -13.49 13.75
C LEU A 20 6.28 -12.84 12.45
N LEU A 21 5.31 -13.49 11.80
CA LEU A 21 4.62 -12.95 10.63
C LEU A 21 3.72 -11.79 11.07
N VAL A 22 4.00 -10.60 10.56
CA VAL A 22 3.17 -9.40 10.72
C VAL A 22 1.99 -9.45 9.75
N GLY A 23 2.25 -9.89 8.52
CA GLY A 23 1.22 -10.04 7.49
C GLY A 23 1.82 -10.29 6.12
N ILE A 24 0.99 -10.17 5.09
CA ILE A 24 1.39 -10.35 3.69
C ILE A 24 0.99 -9.06 2.98
N ALA A 25 1.97 -8.30 2.51
CA ALA A 25 1.75 -7.08 1.74
C ALA A 25 1.37 -7.43 0.30
N ASP A 26 0.40 -6.71 -0.28
CA ASP A 26 -0.08 -7.03 -1.64
C ASP A 26 1.01 -6.83 -2.70
N LEU A 27 1.75 -5.71 -2.65
CA LEU A 27 2.81 -5.41 -3.59
C LEU A 27 3.90 -4.53 -2.95
N ILE A 28 5.17 -4.90 -3.16
CA ILE A 28 6.33 -4.09 -2.82
C ILE A 28 7.13 -3.83 -4.08
N THR A 29 7.35 -2.56 -4.40
CA THR A 29 8.23 -2.15 -5.51
C THR A 29 9.56 -1.64 -4.95
N ASP A 30 10.42 -1.17 -5.83
CA ASP A 30 11.65 -0.49 -5.43
C ASP A 30 11.37 0.85 -4.72
N GLU A 31 10.16 1.39 -4.79
CA GLU A 31 9.83 2.71 -4.25
C GLU A 31 8.61 2.71 -3.32
N GLU A 32 7.75 1.70 -3.38
CA GLU A 32 6.45 1.72 -2.70
C GLU A 32 6.16 0.43 -1.93
N VAL A 33 5.47 0.56 -0.80
CA VAL A 33 4.71 -0.54 -0.16
C VAL A 33 3.24 -0.28 -0.43
N ILE A 34 2.58 -1.20 -1.13
CA ILE A 34 1.25 -0.99 -1.68
C ILE A 34 0.28 -2.00 -1.06
N GLU A 35 -0.81 -1.49 -0.48
CA GLU A 35 -1.98 -2.26 -0.08
C GLU A 35 -3.16 -1.93 -1.00
N VAL A 36 -3.80 -2.96 -1.56
CA VAL A 36 -4.96 -2.87 -2.42
C VAL A 36 -6.20 -3.26 -1.63
N LYS A 37 -7.20 -2.38 -1.53
CA LYS A 37 -8.39 -2.64 -0.73
C LYS A 37 -9.67 -2.14 -1.35
N ASN A 38 -10.74 -2.89 -1.14
CA ASN A 38 -12.07 -2.35 -1.38
C ASN A 38 -12.28 -1.11 -0.49
N ILE A 39 -12.86 -0.05 -1.05
CA ILE A 39 -13.04 1.24 -0.37
C ILE A 39 -13.81 1.14 0.94
N LYS A 40 -14.67 0.12 1.13
CA LYS A 40 -15.37 -0.11 2.40
C LYS A 40 -14.42 -0.42 3.56
N ASN A 41 -13.21 -0.89 3.26
CA ASN A 41 -12.19 -1.32 4.21
C ASN A 41 -10.99 -0.35 4.29
N TRP A 42 -11.12 0.89 3.80
CA TRP A 42 -10.02 1.86 3.72
C TRP A 42 -9.27 2.06 5.05
N LYS A 43 -9.97 2.07 6.20
CA LYS A 43 -9.33 2.22 7.52
C LYS A 43 -8.41 1.06 7.86
N HIS A 44 -8.82 -0.16 7.47
CA HIS A 44 -8.02 -1.35 7.67
C HIS A 44 -6.75 -1.30 6.80
N ALA A 45 -6.88 -0.80 5.57
CA ALA A 45 -5.73 -0.59 4.68
C ALA A 45 -4.69 0.38 5.26
N VAL A 46 -5.12 1.45 5.95
CA VAL A 46 -4.19 2.35 6.67
C VAL A 46 -3.38 1.60 7.74
N GLY A 47 -4.05 0.78 8.55
CA GLY A 47 -3.36 0.00 9.58
C GLY A 47 -2.37 -1.02 8.99
N GLN A 48 -2.77 -1.72 7.93
CA GLN A 48 -1.91 -2.69 7.25
C GLN A 48 -0.69 -2.01 6.61
N VAL A 49 -0.89 -0.97 5.79
CA VAL A 49 0.22 -0.32 5.10
C VAL A 49 1.19 0.31 6.11
N PHE A 50 0.71 0.83 7.24
CA PHE A 50 1.57 1.32 8.32
C PHE A 50 2.42 0.19 8.93
N ALA A 51 1.79 -0.94 9.29
CA ALA A 51 2.52 -2.07 9.83
C ALA A 51 3.57 -2.59 8.84
N TYR A 52 3.19 -2.74 7.56
CA TYR A 52 4.09 -3.24 6.53
C TYR A 52 5.25 -2.29 6.27
N TRP A 53 4.96 -1.00 6.13
CA TRP A 53 5.96 0.05 5.97
C TRP A 53 6.95 0.09 7.14
N TYR A 54 6.46 0.03 8.38
CA TYR A 54 7.28 0.09 9.58
C TYR A 54 8.24 -1.11 9.65
N TYR A 55 7.72 -2.33 9.65
CA TYR A 55 8.55 -3.53 9.82
C TYR A 55 9.46 -3.80 8.61
N PHE A 56 9.07 -3.37 7.41
CA PHE A 56 9.95 -3.46 6.25
C PHE A 56 11.11 -2.45 6.35
N SER A 57 10.88 -1.26 6.90
CA SER A 57 11.92 -0.22 7.07
C SER A 57 12.97 -0.60 8.12
N GLU A 58 12.61 -1.44 9.09
CA GLU A 58 13.52 -1.93 10.14
C GLU A 58 14.49 -3.05 9.64
N TYR A 59 14.42 -3.46 8.37
CA TYR A 59 15.26 -4.55 7.85
C TYR A 59 16.72 -4.06 7.65
N PRO A 60 17.73 -4.63 8.34
CA PRO A 60 19.10 -4.10 8.33
C PRO A 60 19.83 -4.22 6.98
N ASN A 61 19.29 -5.00 6.03
CA ASN A 61 19.79 -5.14 4.65
C ASN A 61 18.90 -4.51 3.58
N SER A 62 17.73 -3.95 3.94
CA SER A 62 16.96 -3.13 2.99
C SER A 62 17.67 -1.79 2.89
N VAL A 63 18.42 -1.62 1.80
CA VAL A 63 19.24 -0.44 1.48
C VAL A 63 18.42 0.85 1.69
N ASN A 64 18.47 1.46 2.87
CA ASN A 64 18.04 2.84 3.21
C ASN A 64 16.85 3.43 2.41
N LYS A 65 15.86 2.61 2.04
CA LYS A 65 14.72 3.04 1.25
C LYS A 65 13.54 3.10 2.19
N GLN A 66 13.26 4.31 2.68
CA GLN A 66 11.92 4.64 3.15
C GLN A 66 11.01 4.53 1.93
N LEU A 67 10.40 3.37 1.74
CA LEU A 67 9.42 3.15 0.70
C LEU A 67 8.23 4.07 0.95
N ILE A 68 7.58 4.54 -0.11
CA ILE A 68 6.38 5.35 -0.05
C ILE A 68 5.21 4.41 0.30
N PRO A 69 4.54 4.58 1.44
CA PRO A 69 3.34 3.82 1.75
C PRO A 69 2.20 4.29 0.82
N ARG A 70 1.58 3.32 0.15
CA ARG A 70 0.51 3.56 -0.80
C ARG A 70 -0.71 2.68 -0.50
N ILE A 71 -1.88 3.29 -0.58
CA ILE A 71 -3.15 2.55 -0.63
C ILE A 71 -3.76 2.71 -2.01
N HIS A 72 -4.17 1.60 -2.62
CA HIS A 72 -4.99 1.59 -3.83
C HIS A 72 -6.40 1.12 -3.49
N LEU A 73 -7.40 1.99 -3.67
CA LEU A 73 -8.79 1.73 -3.32
C LEU A 73 -9.62 1.34 -4.55
N PHE A 74 -10.54 0.38 -4.42
CA PHE A 74 -11.45 0.00 -5.51
C PHE A 74 -12.89 -0.21 -5.03
N GLY A 75 -13.85 -0.24 -5.96
CA GLY A 75 -15.26 -0.53 -5.69
C GLY A 75 -16.02 0.59 -4.96
N GLY A 76 -15.64 1.84 -5.24
CA GLY A 76 -16.34 3.06 -4.86
C GLY A 76 -16.62 3.93 -6.08
N ASN A 77 -17.10 5.15 -5.87
CA ASN A 77 -17.47 6.06 -6.96
C ASN A 77 -16.25 6.80 -7.57
N GLY A 78 -15.14 6.10 -7.81
CA GLY A 78 -13.88 6.69 -8.25
C GLY A 78 -13.43 7.85 -7.36
N PHE A 79 -12.90 8.91 -7.96
CA PHE A 79 -12.42 10.12 -7.27
C PHE A 79 -13.47 10.79 -6.35
N ASP A 80 -14.75 10.63 -6.66
CA ASP A 80 -15.85 11.26 -5.94
C ASP A 80 -16.30 10.50 -4.68
N ASP A 81 -15.69 9.33 -4.36
CA ASP A 81 -16.03 8.63 -3.13
C ASP A 81 -15.57 9.44 -1.90
N TYR A 82 -16.55 9.80 -1.06
CA TYR A 82 -16.35 10.59 0.16
C TYR A 82 -15.37 9.98 1.18
N LYS A 83 -14.93 8.72 1.00
CA LYS A 83 -13.94 8.04 1.85
C LYS A 83 -12.49 8.30 1.41
N ILE A 84 -12.24 8.76 0.18
CA ILE A 84 -10.88 9.00 -0.31
C ILE A 84 -10.19 10.10 0.52
N GLN A 85 -10.86 11.24 0.70
CA GLN A 85 -10.31 12.36 1.46
C GLN A 85 -10.03 12.01 2.93
N PRO A 86 -10.93 11.33 3.68
CA PRO A 86 -10.63 10.77 4.99
C PRO A 86 -9.46 9.78 5.01
N CYS A 87 -9.35 8.91 4.00
CA CYS A 87 -8.23 7.97 3.88
C CYS A 87 -6.90 8.71 3.75
N GLU A 88 -6.82 9.67 2.83
CA GLU A 88 -5.62 10.48 2.60
C GLU A 88 -5.26 11.31 3.83
N SER A 89 -6.24 11.93 4.48
CA SER A 89 -6.04 12.72 5.70
C SER A 89 -5.52 11.86 6.86
N LEU A 90 -6.07 10.65 7.02
CA LEU A 90 -5.61 9.72 8.05
C LEU A 90 -4.19 9.21 7.74
N MET A 91 -3.90 8.85 6.48
CA MET A 91 -2.55 8.49 6.04
C MET A 91 -1.56 9.61 6.37
N LYS A 92 -1.85 10.86 5.98
CA LYS A 92 -1.02 12.02 6.33
C LYS A 92 -0.80 12.12 7.84
N THR A 93 -1.86 11.97 8.64
CA THR A 93 -1.76 12.07 10.10
C THR A 93 -0.88 10.97 10.71
N VAL A 94 -1.05 9.72 10.26
CA VAL A 94 -0.32 8.56 10.77
C VAL A 94 1.16 8.60 10.38
N PHE A 95 1.45 9.02 9.15
CA PHE A 95 2.81 8.98 8.61
C PHE A 95 3.60 10.28 8.75
N TYR A 96 2.95 11.42 9.06
CA TYR A 96 3.60 12.73 9.21
C TYR A 96 4.87 12.73 10.07
N PRO A 97 4.96 12.01 11.22
CA PRO A 97 6.18 11.98 12.02
C PRO A 97 7.35 11.23 11.36
N HIS A 98 7.09 10.50 10.28
CA HIS A 98 7.97 9.46 9.75
C HIS A 98 8.37 9.69 8.29
N THR A 99 7.46 10.21 7.46
CA THR A 99 7.70 10.51 6.04
C THR A 99 6.76 11.61 5.55
N ASP A 100 7.22 12.39 4.58
CA ASP A 100 6.43 13.39 3.86
C ASP A 100 5.79 12.83 2.57
N ALA A 101 6.13 11.61 2.17
CA ALA A 101 5.64 10.96 0.97
C ALA A 101 4.63 9.87 1.32
N ILE A 102 3.36 10.08 0.95
CA ILE A 102 2.28 9.08 1.03
C ILE A 102 1.47 9.13 -0.26
N ARG A 103 0.84 8.01 -0.65
CA ARG A 103 -0.03 7.97 -1.83
C ARG A 103 -1.36 7.27 -1.54
N VAL A 104 -2.45 7.88 -1.97
CA VAL A 104 -3.76 7.23 -2.05
C VAL A 104 -4.20 7.31 -3.51
N THR A 105 -4.44 6.15 -4.11
CA THR A 105 -4.89 6.00 -5.50
C THR A 105 -6.18 5.20 -5.52
N TYR A 106 -6.92 5.25 -6.62
CA TYR A 106 -8.18 4.53 -6.76
C TYR A 106 -8.35 4.02 -8.20
N ALA A 107 -9.14 2.96 -8.36
CA ALA A 107 -9.62 2.51 -9.66
C ALA A 107 -10.90 3.27 -10.02
N GLU A 108 -11.03 3.70 -11.26
CA GLU A 108 -12.26 4.26 -11.81
C GLU A 108 -13.16 3.12 -12.30
N ASP A 109 -14.49 3.31 -12.26
CA ASP A 109 -15.44 2.26 -12.68
C ASP A 109 -15.26 1.87 -14.16
N ASP A 110 -14.69 2.77 -14.98
CA ASP A 110 -14.43 2.53 -16.39
C ASP A 110 -13.16 1.69 -16.65
N ASP A 111 -12.31 1.47 -15.64
CA ASP A 111 -11.03 0.74 -15.77
C ASP A 111 -11.22 -0.79 -15.93
N PHE A 112 -12.45 -1.31 -15.82
CA PHE A 112 -12.78 -2.74 -15.91
C PHE A 112 -13.54 -3.15 -17.19
N PHE A 113 -13.83 -2.23 -18.12
CA PHE A 113 -14.35 -2.60 -19.44
C PHE A 113 -13.21 -3.08 -20.33
N ILE A 114 -12.76 -4.32 -20.10
CA ILE A 114 -12.14 -5.09 -21.17
C ILE A 114 -13.27 -5.37 -22.16
N GLU A 115 -13.15 -4.81 -23.37
CA GLU A 115 -13.98 -5.24 -24.49
C GLU A 115 -13.79 -6.76 -24.63
N ASP A 116 -14.83 -7.53 -24.29
CA ASP A 116 -14.93 -8.93 -24.70
C ASP A 116 -15.02 -8.89 -26.23
N ASP A 117 -13.88 -9.00 -26.91
CA ASP A 117 -13.82 -9.24 -28.34
C ASP A 117 -14.46 -10.61 -28.64
N GLU A 118 -15.64 -10.56 -29.29
CA GLU A 118 -16.30 -11.71 -29.95
C GLU A 118 -15.46 -12.31 -31.09
#